data_AF-F0SSB5-F1
#
_entry.id   AF-F0SSB5-F1
#
_cell.length_a   1.000
_cell.length_b   1.000
_cell.length_c   1.000
_cell.angle_alpha   90.00
_cell.angle_beta   90.00
_cell.angle_gamma   90.00
#
_symmetry.space_group_name_H-M   'P 1'
#
loop_
_entity.id
_entity.type
_entity.pdbx_description
1 polymer ?
#
loop_
_entity_poly.entity_id
_entity_poly.type
_entity_poly.pdbx_seq_one_letter_code
_entity_poly.pdbx_strand_id
1 'polypeptide(L)'
;MSASHHNSDQSARIRERIAREAARLIARGKASSFHAARTRATRWLSQQKLGSADIPSQEEIAHELDALSLTNDWDQLTKITWAALQTFDWLQICRPRLQPDWLDTRTADGVTIHWIVPRTLLEKLEQAVLSHRISVTKRTVEDGLTCLDFYASGVPQTIFIWKGDWPADDEQPLCCTIAGTEYRFIDPAEALKHVEPATDWEELLAESDVDEDGDWVAALQPLLQGLENVALDSQEHPEGNALYHALQVFELGRDKHPYDEEFLWACLLHEVGRLVDVRNPVKAAERILQGRVSERVLFLIRELPAAQELLRGDLSHKGLRKSDSFDELLDLARCDLAGRVPGRQTATLQEALDYLGSLANAWDEY
;
A
#
# COMPACT_ATOMS: atom_id res chain seq x y z
N MET A 1 -27.90 24.00 -36.78
CA MET A 1 -28.10 23.46 -35.42
C MET A 1 -26.90 22.69 -34.87
N SER A 2 -25.88 22.34 -35.66
CA SER A 2 -24.73 21.55 -35.19
C SER A 2 -23.67 22.33 -34.37
N ALA A 3 -23.51 23.64 -34.57
CA ALA A 3 -22.49 24.43 -33.86
C ALA A 3 -22.84 24.72 -32.37
N SER A 4 -24.13 24.80 -32.03
CA SER A 4 -24.57 25.06 -30.65
C SER A 4 -24.50 23.81 -29.75
N HIS A 5 -24.71 22.62 -30.31
CA HIS A 5 -24.53 21.36 -29.57
C HIS A 5 -23.05 21.08 -29.27
N HIS A 6 -22.15 21.32 -30.23
CA HIS A 6 -20.71 21.10 -30.04
C HIS A 6 -20.11 22.00 -28.94
N ASN A 7 -20.54 23.26 -28.88
CA ASN A 7 -20.07 24.20 -27.86
C ASN A 7 -20.62 23.87 -26.45
N SER A 8 -21.86 23.36 -26.38
CA SER A 8 -22.49 22.93 -25.11
C SER A 8 -21.82 21.68 -24.53
N ASP A 9 -21.44 20.72 -25.38
CA ASP A 9 -20.73 19.50 -24.97
C ASP A 9 -19.29 19.83 -24.51
N GLN A 10 -18.61 20.74 -25.22
CA GLN A 10 -17.28 21.19 -24.82
C GLN A 10 -17.29 21.92 -23.46
N SER A 11 -18.24 22.82 -23.22
CA SER A 11 -18.43 23.49 -21.92
C SER A 11 -18.79 22.51 -20.80
N ALA A 12 -19.59 21.47 -21.08
CA ALA A 12 -19.90 20.44 -20.11
C ALA A 12 -18.65 19.65 -19.68
N ARG A 13 -17.82 19.22 -20.64
CA ARG A 13 -16.57 18.50 -20.35
C ARG A 13 -15.55 19.33 -19.58
N ILE A 14 -15.43 20.63 -19.89
CA ILE A 14 -14.55 21.54 -19.16
C ILE A 14 -15.04 21.73 -17.72
N ARG A 15 -16.35 21.93 -17.54
CA ARG A 15 -17.00 22.08 -16.22
C ARG A 15 -16.83 20.83 -15.35
N GLU A 16 -17.05 19.65 -15.91
CA GLU A 16 -16.84 18.36 -15.24
C GLU A 16 -15.38 18.20 -14.80
N ARG A 17 -14.43 18.50 -15.69
CA ARG A 17 -13.00 18.43 -15.38
C ARG A 17 -12.58 19.40 -14.28
N ILE A 18 -13.16 20.60 -14.23
CA ILE A 18 -12.94 21.57 -13.14
C ILE A 18 -13.57 21.06 -11.84
N ALA A 19 -14.76 20.44 -11.88
CA ALA A 19 -15.43 19.89 -10.71
C ALA A 19 -14.60 18.77 -10.07
N ARG A 20 -14.12 17.82 -10.88
CA ARG A 20 -13.28 16.70 -10.45
C ARG A 20 -11.97 17.15 -9.81
N GLU A 21 -11.30 18.14 -10.40
CA GLU A 21 -10.04 18.63 -9.84
C GLU A 21 -10.25 19.48 -8.58
N ALA A 22 -11.37 20.22 -8.49
CA ALA A 22 -11.75 20.89 -7.25
C ALA A 22 -12.02 19.87 -6.13
N ALA A 23 -12.71 18.76 -6.43
CA ALA A 23 -12.95 17.69 -5.48
C ALA A 23 -11.64 17.05 -4.98
N ARG A 24 -10.67 16.78 -5.88
CA ARG A 24 -9.32 16.30 -5.50
C ARG A 24 -8.55 17.26 -4.61
N LEU A 25 -8.66 18.56 -4.83
CA LEU A 25 -8.03 19.57 -3.98
C LEU A 25 -8.59 19.58 -2.56
N ILE A 26 -9.90 19.33 -2.41
CA ILE A 26 -10.56 19.19 -1.11
C ILE A 26 -10.14 17.88 -0.44
N ALA A 27 -10.23 16.76 -1.15
CA ALA A 27 -9.86 15.43 -0.65
C ALA A 27 -8.40 15.37 -0.14
N ARG A 28 -7.48 16.07 -0.79
CA ARG A 28 -6.06 16.16 -0.41
C ARG A 28 -5.75 17.22 0.65
N GLY A 29 -6.77 17.88 1.22
CA GLY A 29 -6.59 18.97 2.19
C GLY A 29 -5.94 20.24 1.64
N LYS A 30 -5.81 20.38 0.31
CA LYS A 30 -5.15 21.52 -0.36
C LYS A 30 -6.09 22.72 -0.57
N ALA A 31 -7.37 22.56 -0.23
CA ALA A 31 -8.37 23.62 -0.21
C ALA A 31 -9.36 23.40 0.94
N SER A 32 -9.60 24.44 1.74
CA SER A 32 -10.47 24.39 2.92
C SER A 32 -11.94 24.71 2.63
N SER A 33 -12.30 25.03 1.38
CA SER A 33 -13.68 25.28 0.96
C SER A 33 -13.89 24.99 -0.52
N PHE A 34 -15.12 24.66 -0.90
CA PHE A 34 -15.53 24.45 -2.29
C PHE A 34 -15.21 25.65 -3.19
N HIS A 35 -15.37 26.88 -2.67
CA HIS A 35 -15.04 28.08 -3.42
C HIS A 35 -13.53 28.17 -3.71
N ALA A 36 -12.68 27.97 -2.70
CA ALA A 36 -11.24 28.01 -2.86
C ALA A 36 -10.72 26.92 -3.81
N ALA A 37 -11.26 25.71 -3.67
CA ALA A 37 -10.94 24.56 -4.51
C ALA A 37 -11.30 24.83 -5.97
N ARG A 38 -12.53 25.31 -6.22
CA ARG A 38 -13.02 25.68 -7.54
C ARG A 38 -12.15 26.75 -8.18
N THR A 39 -11.89 27.86 -7.49
CA THR A 39 -11.06 28.95 -8.03
C THR A 39 -9.66 28.47 -8.40
N ARG A 40 -9.08 27.58 -7.62
CA ARG A 40 -7.74 27.02 -7.87
C ARG A 40 -7.75 26.05 -9.06
N ALA A 41 -8.74 25.16 -9.14
CA ALA A 41 -8.94 24.24 -10.25
C ALA A 41 -9.17 24.99 -11.58
N THR A 42 -10.03 26.01 -11.57
CA THR A 42 -10.31 26.88 -12.72
C THR A 42 -9.04 27.57 -13.23
N ARG A 43 -8.20 28.10 -12.33
CA ARG A 43 -6.94 28.77 -12.70
C ARG A 43 -5.90 27.80 -13.27
N TRP A 44 -5.88 26.57 -12.77
CA TRP A 44 -4.90 25.58 -13.21
C TRP A 44 -5.26 24.96 -14.55
N LEU A 45 -6.54 24.67 -14.77
CA LEU A 45 -7.00 23.93 -15.93
C LEU A 45 -7.36 24.80 -17.14
N SER A 46 -7.57 26.10 -16.94
CA SER A 46 -7.94 26.99 -18.04
C SER A 46 -6.85 27.97 -18.43
N GLN A 47 -6.38 27.85 -19.67
CA GLN A 47 -5.60 28.87 -20.38
C GLN A 47 -6.50 29.83 -21.19
N GLN A 48 -7.83 29.63 -21.17
CA GLN A 48 -8.81 30.40 -21.92
C GLN A 48 -9.79 31.15 -20.99
N LYS A 49 -10.49 32.15 -21.54
CA LYS A 49 -11.44 32.98 -20.81
C LYS A 49 -12.76 32.22 -20.65
N LEU A 50 -12.96 31.60 -19.48
CA LEU A 50 -14.13 30.78 -19.17
C LEU A 50 -15.38 31.64 -18.95
N GLY A 51 -16.52 31.13 -19.43
CA GLY A 51 -17.85 31.69 -19.18
C GLY A 51 -18.49 31.11 -17.92
N SER A 52 -19.63 31.67 -17.52
CA SER A 52 -20.39 31.18 -16.35
C SER A 52 -20.86 29.72 -16.50
N ALA A 53 -21.04 29.24 -17.73
CA ALA A 53 -21.42 27.86 -18.02
C ALA A 53 -20.26 26.86 -17.85
N ASP A 54 -19.01 27.30 -17.80
CA ASP A 54 -17.86 26.39 -17.61
C ASP A 54 -17.50 26.22 -16.12
N ILE A 55 -18.14 27.00 -15.25
CA ILE A 55 -17.84 27.02 -13.81
C ILE A 55 -18.78 26.04 -13.10
N PRO A 56 -18.24 25.03 -12.41
CA PRO A 56 -19.09 24.05 -11.72
C PRO A 56 -19.76 24.64 -10.48
N SER A 57 -20.91 24.08 -10.14
CA SER A 57 -21.66 24.35 -8.92
C SER A 57 -21.00 23.68 -7.71
N GLN A 58 -21.42 24.05 -6.50
CA GLN A 58 -20.97 23.37 -5.29
C GLN A 58 -21.47 21.91 -5.24
N GLU A 59 -22.68 21.66 -5.73
CA GLU A 59 -23.30 20.33 -5.78
C GLU A 59 -22.55 19.40 -6.75
N GLU A 60 -22.09 19.91 -7.90
CA GLU A 60 -21.29 19.13 -8.85
C GLU A 60 -19.92 18.75 -8.27
N ILE A 61 -19.29 19.65 -7.49
CA ILE A 61 -18.03 19.35 -6.79
C ILE A 61 -18.28 18.38 -5.63
N ALA A 62 -19.40 18.51 -4.90
CA ALA A 62 -19.77 17.60 -3.83
C ALA A 62 -20.05 16.19 -4.35
N HIS A 63 -20.77 16.06 -5.47
CA HIS A 63 -21.01 14.77 -6.12
C HIS A 63 -19.72 14.09 -6.58
N GLU A 64 -18.77 14.84 -7.17
CA GLU A 64 -17.44 14.30 -7.50
C GLU A 64 -16.62 13.96 -6.24
N LEU A 65 -16.81 14.68 -5.13
CA LEU A 65 -16.17 14.37 -3.85
C LEU A 65 -16.74 13.08 -3.22
N ASP A 66 -18.06 12.91 -3.26
CA ASP A 66 -18.73 11.68 -2.82
C ASP A 66 -18.33 10.49 -3.71
N ALA A 67 -18.22 10.69 -5.03
CA ALA A 67 -17.70 9.69 -5.95
C ALA A 67 -16.24 9.32 -5.65
N LEU A 68 -15.39 10.31 -5.28
CA LEU A 68 -14.03 10.08 -4.81
C LEU A 68 -13.99 9.36 -3.46
N SER A 69 -14.93 9.63 -2.54
CA SER A 69 -15.05 8.91 -1.27
C SER A 69 -15.48 7.45 -1.49
N LEU A 70 -16.45 7.19 -2.36
CA LEU A 70 -16.92 5.85 -2.71
C LEU A 70 -15.86 5.02 -3.47
N THR A 71 -14.93 5.67 -4.17
CA THR A 71 -13.76 5.01 -4.78
C THR A 71 -12.54 4.93 -3.83
N ASN A 72 -12.53 5.68 -2.73
CA ASN A 72 -11.45 5.71 -1.74
C ASN A 72 -11.72 4.92 -0.44
N ASP A 73 -12.94 4.43 -0.18
CA ASP A 73 -13.22 3.65 1.04
C ASP A 73 -12.35 2.38 1.10
N TRP A 74 -12.08 1.76 -0.05
CA TRP A 74 -11.17 0.61 -0.15
C TRP A 74 -9.69 0.97 -0.01
N ASP A 75 -9.25 2.11 -0.54
CA ASP A 75 -7.87 2.61 -0.37
C ASP A 75 -7.60 2.99 1.10
N GLN A 76 -8.57 3.63 1.77
CA GLN A 76 -8.47 3.92 3.20
C GLN A 76 -8.50 2.66 4.06
N LEU A 77 -9.41 1.72 3.81
CA LEU A 77 -9.47 0.47 4.56
C LEU A 77 -8.19 -0.35 4.41
N THR A 78 -7.66 -0.48 3.18
CA THR A 78 -6.39 -1.16 2.91
C THR A 78 -5.22 -0.46 3.59
N LYS A 79 -5.18 0.87 3.54
CA LYS A 79 -4.14 1.67 4.19
C LYS A 79 -4.19 1.61 5.72
N ILE A 80 -5.37 1.69 6.33
CA ILE A 80 -5.58 1.55 7.79
C ILE A 80 -5.20 0.14 8.22
N THR A 81 -5.61 -0.87 7.45
CA THR A 81 -5.24 -2.26 7.63
C THR A 81 -3.73 -2.48 7.59
N TRP A 82 -3.07 -1.94 6.56
CA TRP A 82 -1.62 -2.06 6.40
C TRP A 82 -0.87 -1.39 7.56
N ALA A 83 -1.31 -0.19 7.96
CA ALA A 83 -0.75 0.51 9.11
C ALA A 83 -0.92 -0.29 10.41
N ALA A 84 -2.07 -0.97 10.60
CA ALA A 84 -2.32 -1.81 11.76
C ALA A 84 -1.39 -3.03 11.78
N LEU A 85 -1.24 -3.71 10.64
CA LEU A 85 -0.46 -4.95 10.51
C LEU A 85 1.05 -4.68 10.64
N GLN A 86 1.56 -3.63 9.99
CA GLN A 86 2.94 -3.17 10.16
C GLN A 86 3.21 -2.83 11.63
N THR A 87 2.27 -2.16 12.29
CA THR A 87 2.42 -1.78 13.70
C THR A 87 2.43 -2.98 14.63
N PHE A 88 1.56 -3.96 14.37
CA PHE A 88 1.55 -5.19 15.13
C PHE A 88 2.88 -5.95 15.04
N ASP A 89 3.48 -6.02 13.86
CA ASP A 89 4.73 -6.77 13.64
C ASP A 89 5.87 -6.26 14.51
N TRP A 90 6.09 -4.94 14.60
CA TRP A 90 7.15 -4.42 15.46
C TRP A 90 6.75 -4.29 16.93
N LEU A 91 5.44 -4.16 17.24
CA LEU A 91 4.97 -4.12 18.61
C LEU A 91 4.90 -5.50 19.27
N GLN A 92 4.91 -6.61 18.52
CA GLN A 92 4.70 -7.97 19.07
C GLN A 92 5.63 -8.30 20.26
N ILE A 93 6.84 -7.73 20.26
CA ILE A 93 7.83 -7.86 21.35
C ILE A 93 7.31 -7.33 22.71
N CYS A 94 6.34 -6.42 22.66
CA CYS A 94 5.68 -5.79 23.80
C CYS A 94 4.34 -6.44 24.16
N ARG A 95 3.93 -7.53 23.50
CA ARG A 95 2.60 -8.16 23.69
C ARG A 95 1.45 -7.13 23.64
N PRO A 96 1.27 -6.43 22.51
CA PRO A 96 0.29 -5.37 22.42
C PRO A 96 -1.13 -5.95 22.44
N ARG A 97 -2.10 -5.17 22.91
CA ARG A 97 -3.52 -5.41 22.64
C ARG A 97 -4.08 -4.28 21.77
N LEU A 98 -5.06 -4.61 20.92
CA LEU A 98 -5.65 -3.71 19.94
C LEU A 98 -7.10 -3.39 20.32
N GLN A 99 -7.55 -2.17 20.09
CA GLN A 99 -8.95 -1.81 20.26
C GLN A 99 -9.82 -2.56 19.22
N PRO A 100 -10.93 -3.22 19.59
CA PRO A 100 -11.71 -4.04 18.65
C PRO A 100 -12.30 -3.22 17.49
N ASP A 101 -12.72 -1.98 17.74
CA ASP A 101 -13.34 -1.10 16.75
C ASP A 101 -12.29 -0.21 16.03
N TRP A 102 -11.09 -0.73 15.80
CA TRP A 102 -9.93 0.02 15.29
C TRP A 102 -10.14 0.61 13.87
N LEU A 103 -11.03 0.03 13.05
CA LEU A 103 -11.39 0.58 11.73
C LEU A 103 -12.28 1.84 11.83
N ASP A 104 -13.06 1.95 12.91
CA ASP A 104 -14.09 2.97 13.07
C ASP A 104 -13.76 4.03 14.12
N THR A 105 -12.65 3.86 14.84
CA THR A 105 -12.24 4.78 15.92
C THR A 105 -11.85 6.14 15.34
N ARG A 106 -12.71 7.16 15.46
CA ARG A 106 -12.46 8.52 14.94
C ARG A 106 -11.93 9.47 16.02
N THR A 107 -10.86 10.19 15.69
CA THR A 107 -10.34 11.34 16.46
C THR A 107 -10.35 12.60 15.60
N ALA A 108 -9.82 13.72 16.12
CA ALA A 108 -9.67 14.96 15.35
C ALA A 108 -8.80 14.79 14.09
N ASP A 109 -7.92 13.78 14.08
CA ASP A 109 -6.98 13.50 12.98
C ASP A 109 -7.49 12.41 12.01
N GLY A 110 -8.73 11.91 12.19
CA GLY A 110 -9.34 10.86 11.35
C GLY A 110 -9.45 9.51 12.06
N VAL A 111 -9.45 8.40 11.29
CA VAL A 111 -9.40 7.05 11.90
C VAL A 111 -8.07 6.89 12.61
N THR A 112 -8.10 6.60 13.91
CA THR A 112 -6.91 6.40 14.74
C THR A 112 -6.90 5.00 15.32
N ILE A 113 -5.79 4.30 15.15
CA ILE A 113 -5.60 2.94 15.68
C ILE A 113 -5.04 3.04 17.10
N HIS A 114 -5.73 2.40 18.06
CA HIS A 114 -5.36 2.43 19.45
C HIS A 114 -4.78 1.09 19.91
N TRP A 115 -3.55 1.15 20.43
CA TRP A 115 -2.82 0.02 20.99
C TRP A 115 -2.63 0.22 22.48
N ILE A 116 -2.51 -0.87 23.23
CA ILE A 116 -2.08 -0.82 24.62
C ILE A 116 -0.96 -1.82 24.86
N VAL A 117 0.04 -1.41 25.64
CA VAL A 117 1.23 -2.20 25.97
C VAL A 117 1.54 -2.11 27.47
N PRO A 118 2.16 -3.13 28.09
CA PRO A 118 2.53 -3.11 29.49
C PRO A 118 3.72 -2.18 29.75
N ARG A 119 3.67 -1.41 30.84
CA ARG A 119 4.80 -0.58 31.29
C ARG A 119 6.07 -1.38 31.56
N THR A 120 5.94 -2.65 31.97
CA THR A 120 7.11 -3.53 32.24
C THR A 120 7.98 -3.77 31.00
N LEU A 121 7.46 -3.52 29.80
CA LEU A 121 8.17 -3.66 28.54
C LEU A 121 8.53 -2.32 27.89
N LEU A 122 8.53 -1.22 28.66
CA LEU A 122 8.83 0.12 28.14
C LEU A 122 10.19 0.23 27.46
N GLU A 123 11.24 -0.39 28.02
CA GLU A 123 12.57 -0.40 27.39
C GLU A 123 12.55 -1.09 26.03
N LYS A 124 11.77 -2.18 25.89
CA LYS A 124 11.59 -2.87 24.60
C LYS A 124 10.79 -2.04 23.62
N LEU A 125 9.78 -1.31 24.10
CA LEU A 125 9.01 -0.37 23.28
C LEU A 125 9.91 0.75 22.76
N GLU A 126 10.72 1.36 23.63
CA GLU A 126 11.65 2.43 23.25
C GLU A 126 12.69 1.92 22.24
N GLN A 127 13.22 0.72 22.43
CA GLN A 127 14.09 0.07 21.44
C GLN A 127 13.36 -0.20 20.13
N ALA A 128 12.13 -0.73 20.16
CA ALA A 128 11.35 -0.99 18.94
C ALA A 128 11.05 0.30 18.17
N VAL A 129 10.65 1.36 18.86
CA VAL A 129 10.44 2.71 18.29
C VAL A 129 11.70 3.24 17.63
N LEU A 130 12.87 3.06 18.27
CA LEU A 130 14.16 3.48 17.71
C LEU A 130 14.59 2.62 16.51
N SER A 131 14.49 1.30 16.62
CA SER A 131 14.87 0.35 15.58
C SER A 131 14.04 0.50 14.30
N HIS A 132 12.74 0.74 14.45
CA HIS A 132 11.82 0.96 13.34
C HIS A 132 11.68 2.45 12.98
N ARG A 133 12.50 3.32 13.61
CA ARG A 133 12.57 4.76 13.38
C ARG A 133 11.18 5.43 13.36
N ILE A 134 10.34 5.04 14.31
CA ILE A 134 8.99 5.60 14.48
C ILE A 134 9.11 7.02 15.05
N SER A 135 8.53 7.99 14.33
CA SER A 135 8.49 9.38 14.80
C SER A 135 7.29 9.58 15.71
N VAL A 136 7.54 9.65 17.02
CA VAL A 136 6.52 9.99 18.01
C VAL A 136 6.21 11.48 17.89
N THR A 137 4.98 11.80 17.49
CA THR A 137 4.51 13.18 17.27
C THR A 137 4.13 13.86 18.56
N LYS A 138 3.59 13.11 19.53
CA LYS A 138 3.17 13.64 20.82
C LYS A 138 3.32 12.59 21.91
N ARG A 139 3.81 13.04 23.07
CA ARG A 139 3.83 12.25 24.30
C ARG A 139 2.98 12.96 25.34
N THR A 140 1.90 12.32 25.76
CA THR A 140 0.96 12.89 26.73
C THR A 140 0.91 12.01 27.98
N VAL A 141 0.68 12.62 29.14
CA VAL A 141 0.41 11.89 30.38
C VAL A 141 -0.96 12.32 30.87
N GLU A 142 -1.96 11.45 30.73
CA GLU A 142 -3.35 11.68 31.12
C GLU A 142 -3.81 10.56 32.06
N ASP A 143 -4.40 10.93 33.19
CA ASP A 143 -4.89 9.99 34.23
C ASP A 143 -3.88 8.91 34.65
N GLY A 144 -2.60 9.25 34.61
CA GLY A 144 -1.56 8.30 34.95
C GLY A 144 -1.29 7.25 33.88
N LEU A 145 -1.85 7.31 32.67
CA LEU A 145 -1.34 6.60 31.49
C LEU A 145 -0.40 7.49 30.69
N THR A 146 0.61 6.88 30.06
CA THR A 146 1.45 7.58 29.08
C THR A 146 1.01 7.17 27.69
N CYS A 147 0.68 8.15 26.86
CA CYS A 147 0.24 7.96 25.49
C CYS A 147 1.35 8.40 24.54
N LEU A 148 1.62 7.60 23.52
CA LEU A 148 2.52 7.93 22.42
C LEU A 148 1.71 8.00 21.13
N ASP A 149 1.56 9.21 20.59
CA ASP A 149 0.92 9.41 19.30
C ASP A 149 1.98 9.39 18.21
N PHE A 150 1.68 8.76 17.09
CA PHE A 150 2.56 8.66 15.93
C PHE A 150 1.74 8.41 14.66
N TYR A 151 2.40 8.43 13.52
CA TYR A 151 1.82 7.99 12.26
C TYR A 151 2.61 6.80 11.74
N ALA A 152 1.92 5.75 11.33
CA ALA A 152 2.48 4.73 10.45
C ALA A 152 1.69 4.77 9.14
N SER A 153 2.38 4.75 8.00
CA SER A 153 1.72 4.75 6.70
C SER A 153 0.83 5.98 6.44
N GLY A 154 1.03 7.07 7.19
CA GLY A 154 0.15 8.24 7.19
C GLY A 154 -1.20 8.05 7.89
N VAL A 155 -1.38 6.97 8.64
CA VAL A 155 -2.53 6.70 9.52
C VAL A 155 -2.15 7.06 10.95
N PRO A 156 -2.93 7.89 11.66
CA PRO A 156 -2.63 8.25 13.04
C PRO A 156 -2.83 7.05 13.96
N GLN A 157 -1.96 6.89 14.95
CA GLN A 157 -2.01 5.81 15.91
C GLN A 157 -1.59 6.28 17.29
N THR A 158 -2.15 5.64 18.32
CA THR A 158 -1.83 5.92 19.72
C THR A 158 -1.49 4.63 20.45
N ILE A 159 -0.34 4.63 21.14
CA ILE A 159 0.03 3.57 22.09
C ILE A 159 -0.20 4.06 23.51
N PHE A 160 -1.07 3.37 24.22
CA PHE A 160 -1.31 3.53 25.65
C PHE A 160 -0.36 2.63 26.45
N ILE A 161 0.34 3.20 27.44
CA ILE A 161 1.24 2.46 28.32
C ILE A 161 0.52 2.13 29.63
N TRP A 162 0.12 0.87 29.79
CA TRP A 162 -0.59 0.35 30.96
C TRP A 162 0.31 0.29 32.18
N LYS A 163 -0.09 0.96 33.27
CA LYS A 163 0.70 1.00 34.51
C LYS A 163 0.29 -0.04 35.56
N GLY A 164 -0.86 -0.68 35.40
CA GLY A 164 -1.34 -1.72 36.31
C GLY A 164 -0.67 -3.08 36.06
N ASP A 165 -1.11 -4.08 36.80
CA ASP A 165 -0.76 -5.47 36.50
C ASP A 165 -1.31 -5.82 35.12
N TRP A 166 -0.45 -6.39 34.28
CA TRP A 166 -0.85 -6.81 32.95
C TRP A 166 -1.68 -8.09 33.08
N PRO A 167 -2.94 -8.11 32.59
CA PRO A 167 -3.80 -9.28 32.71
C PRO A 167 -3.21 -10.48 31.97
N ALA A 168 -3.57 -11.68 32.42
CA ALA A 168 -3.22 -12.90 31.72
C ALA A 168 -3.88 -12.96 30.32
N ASP A 169 -3.35 -13.78 29.41
CA ASP A 169 -3.79 -13.81 28.01
C ASP A 169 -5.24 -14.31 27.86
N ASP A 170 -5.74 -15.08 28.83
CA ASP A 170 -7.13 -15.56 28.95
C ASP A 170 -8.09 -14.55 29.61
N GLU A 171 -7.57 -13.52 30.27
CA GLU A 171 -8.34 -12.41 30.83
C GLU A 171 -8.56 -11.33 29.75
N GLN A 172 -9.47 -11.61 28.83
CA GLN A 172 -9.91 -10.69 27.78
C GLN A 172 -11.40 -10.35 27.90
N PRO A 173 -11.80 -9.12 27.50
CA PRO A 173 -10.96 -8.02 27.05
C PRO A 173 -10.30 -7.25 28.21
N LEU A 174 -9.17 -6.58 27.95
CA LEU A 174 -8.62 -5.59 28.88
C LEU A 174 -9.44 -4.30 28.78
N CYS A 175 -10.15 -3.94 29.85
CA CYS A 175 -10.91 -2.70 29.93
C CYS A 175 -10.16 -1.66 30.77
N CYS A 176 -10.14 -0.41 30.32
CA CYS A 176 -9.59 0.69 31.11
C CYS A 176 -10.29 2.02 30.83
N THR A 177 -10.24 2.94 31.79
CA THR A 177 -10.75 4.30 31.61
C THR A 177 -9.60 5.27 31.42
N ILE A 178 -9.65 6.08 30.37
CA ILE A 178 -8.64 7.10 30.03
C ILE A 178 -9.37 8.41 29.77
N ALA A 179 -9.05 9.47 30.52
CA ALA A 179 -9.71 10.78 30.40
C ALA A 179 -11.24 10.71 30.51
N GLY A 180 -11.76 9.77 31.32
CA GLY A 180 -13.20 9.52 31.49
C GLY A 180 -13.87 8.70 30.38
N THR A 181 -13.12 8.30 29.33
CA THR A 181 -13.59 7.42 28.26
C THR A 181 -13.23 5.97 28.58
N GLU A 182 -14.17 5.06 28.43
CA GLU A 182 -13.94 3.63 28.61
C GLU A 182 -13.41 3.01 27.31
N TYR A 183 -12.28 2.32 27.41
CA TYR A 183 -11.61 1.64 26.31
C TYR A 183 -11.61 0.13 26.56
N ARG A 184 -11.67 -0.62 25.46
CA ARG A 184 -11.58 -2.07 25.43
C ARG A 184 -10.44 -2.48 24.51
N PHE A 185 -9.62 -3.43 24.93
CA PHE A 185 -8.52 -3.97 24.13
C PHE A 185 -8.53 -5.50 24.14
N ILE A 186 -8.34 -6.10 22.97
CA ILE A 186 -8.34 -7.55 22.72
C ILE A 186 -7.03 -7.99 22.06
N ASP A 187 -6.83 -9.30 21.94
CA ASP A 187 -5.75 -9.88 21.15
C ASP A 187 -5.76 -9.31 19.72
N PRO A 188 -4.66 -8.73 19.21
CA PRO A 188 -4.58 -8.30 17.83
C PRO A 188 -4.82 -9.43 16.83
N ALA A 189 -4.43 -10.67 17.14
CA ALA A 189 -4.72 -11.82 16.28
C ALA A 189 -6.23 -12.04 16.14
N GLU A 190 -7.00 -11.80 17.20
CA GLU A 190 -8.46 -11.86 17.17
C GLU A 190 -9.07 -10.65 16.46
N ALA A 191 -8.58 -9.44 16.74
CA ALA A 191 -9.07 -8.21 16.12
C ALA A 191 -8.82 -8.16 14.61
N LEU A 192 -7.72 -8.76 14.15
CA LEU A 192 -7.27 -8.76 12.76
C LEU A 192 -7.68 -10.04 12.00
N LYS A 193 -8.41 -10.98 12.63
CA LYS A 193 -8.77 -12.27 12.01
C LYS A 193 -9.69 -12.15 10.79
N HIS A 194 -10.49 -11.07 10.76
CA HIS A 194 -11.50 -10.78 9.73
C HIS A 194 -11.05 -9.71 8.74
N VAL A 195 -9.78 -9.31 8.80
CA VAL A 195 -9.19 -8.46 7.80
C VAL A 195 -8.91 -9.35 6.59
N GLU A 196 -9.95 -9.59 5.81
CA GLU A 196 -9.77 -10.09 4.46
C GLU A 196 -9.19 -8.95 3.62
N PRO A 197 -8.15 -9.19 2.80
CA PRO A 197 -7.68 -8.19 1.86
C PRO A 197 -8.86 -7.68 1.04
N ALA A 198 -8.78 -6.43 0.62
CA ALA A 198 -9.88 -5.68 -0.02
C ALA A 198 -10.45 -6.29 -1.31
N THR A 199 -10.05 -7.49 -1.70
CA THR A 199 -10.54 -8.20 -2.88
C THR A 199 -10.23 -9.69 -2.67
N ASP A 200 -11.21 -10.56 -2.95
CA ASP A 200 -10.92 -11.99 -3.13
C ASP A 200 -10.18 -12.14 -4.47
N TRP A 201 -8.89 -11.82 -4.45
CA TRP A 201 -8.02 -11.94 -5.61
C TRP A 201 -7.93 -13.40 -6.07
N GLU A 202 -8.21 -14.37 -5.20
CA GLU A 202 -8.32 -15.77 -5.60
C GLU A 202 -9.58 -15.99 -6.45
N GLU A 203 -10.71 -15.38 -6.10
CA GLU A 203 -11.94 -15.39 -6.91
C GLU A 203 -11.74 -14.64 -8.25
N LEU A 204 -11.17 -13.43 -8.26
CA LEU A 204 -10.89 -12.70 -9.51
C LEU A 204 -9.90 -13.44 -10.43
N LEU A 205 -8.88 -14.08 -9.85
CA LEU A 205 -7.91 -14.87 -10.62
C LEU A 205 -8.50 -16.19 -11.11
N ALA A 206 -9.40 -16.81 -10.33
CA ALA A 206 -10.13 -18.02 -10.73
C ALA A 206 -11.22 -17.74 -11.77
N GLU A 207 -11.88 -16.58 -11.71
CA GLU A 207 -12.79 -16.10 -12.76
C GLU A 207 -12.04 -15.75 -14.06
N SER A 208 -10.75 -15.39 -13.93
CA SER A 208 -9.83 -15.15 -15.05
C SER A 208 -9.15 -16.42 -15.57
N ASP A 209 -9.60 -17.63 -15.18
CA ASP A 209 -9.27 -18.89 -15.85
C ASP A 209 -9.89 -18.86 -17.27
N VAL A 210 -9.33 -18.01 -18.12
CA VAL A 210 -9.64 -17.90 -19.54
C VAL A 210 -8.68 -18.84 -20.25
N ASP A 211 -9.22 -19.95 -20.75
CA ASP A 211 -8.83 -20.81 -21.89
C ASP A 211 -7.34 -21.17 -22.11
N GLU A 212 -7.08 -22.32 -22.75
CA GLU A 212 -5.73 -22.78 -23.14
C GLU A 212 -4.93 -21.78 -24.01
N ASP A 213 -5.57 -20.68 -24.44
CA ASP A 213 -5.04 -19.56 -25.23
C ASP A 213 -5.26 -18.16 -24.59
N GLY A 214 -5.65 -18.07 -23.31
CA GLY A 214 -6.02 -16.80 -22.66
C GLY A 214 -4.85 -15.92 -22.21
N ASP A 215 -4.99 -14.61 -22.40
CA ASP A 215 -4.02 -13.57 -22.05
C ASP A 215 -3.93 -13.39 -20.51
N TRP A 216 -3.18 -14.28 -19.85
CA TRP A 216 -2.91 -14.21 -18.41
C TRP A 216 -2.23 -12.89 -17.99
N VAL A 217 -1.59 -12.18 -18.92
CA VAL A 217 -1.03 -10.83 -18.68
C VAL A 217 -2.15 -9.83 -18.42
N ALA A 218 -3.27 -9.93 -19.14
CA ALA A 218 -4.46 -9.11 -18.87
C ALA A 218 -5.06 -9.41 -17.49
N ALA A 219 -5.00 -10.65 -17.01
CA ALA A 219 -5.42 -11.03 -15.66
C ALA A 219 -4.50 -10.48 -14.56
N LEU A 220 -3.20 -10.29 -14.85
CA LEU A 220 -2.25 -9.70 -13.91
C LEU A 220 -2.34 -8.17 -13.79
N GLN A 221 -2.83 -7.50 -14.82
CA GLN A 221 -2.82 -6.04 -14.85
C GLN A 221 -3.59 -5.39 -13.68
N PRO A 222 -4.83 -5.82 -13.33
CA PRO A 222 -5.53 -5.30 -12.15
C PRO A 222 -4.76 -5.54 -10.84
N LEU A 223 -4.10 -6.70 -10.75
CA LEU A 223 -3.31 -7.07 -9.59
C LEU A 223 -2.06 -6.17 -9.46
N LEU A 224 -1.33 -5.92 -10.54
CA LEU A 224 -0.21 -4.97 -10.55
C LEU A 224 -0.66 -3.53 -10.27
N GLN A 225 -1.81 -3.11 -10.80
CA GLN A 225 -2.41 -1.80 -10.48
C GLN A 225 -2.75 -1.68 -8.99
N GLY A 226 -3.25 -2.76 -8.38
CA GLY A 226 -3.55 -2.79 -6.94
C GLY A 226 -2.35 -2.42 -6.06
N LEU A 227 -1.13 -2.75 -6.49
CA LEU A 227 0.09 -2.44 -5.75
C LEU A 227 0.35 -0.93 -5.58
N GLU A 228 -0.29 -0.06 -6.37
CA GLU A 228 -0.22 1.39 -6.17
C GLU A 228 -0.78 1.80 -4.80
N ASN A 229 -1.75 1.03 -4.30
CA ASN A 229 -2.42 1.26 -3.02
C ASN A 229 -1.74 0.53 -1.85
N VAL A 230 -0.72 -0.29 -2.13
CA VAL A 230 0.09 -0.94 -1.09
C VAL A 230 1.24 -0.02 -0.73
N ALA A 231 1.08 0.74 0.34
CA ALA A 231 2.19 1.50 0.91
C ALA A 231 3.27 0.55 1.45
N LEU A 232 4.54 0.94 1.30
CA LEU A 232 5.69 0.23 1.86
C LEU A 232 6.27 1.01 3.03
N ASP A 233 7.06 0.32 3.85
CA ASP A 233 7.70 0.93 5.02
C ASP A 233 8.58 2.10 4.58
N SER A 234 8.24 3.33 4.98
CA SER A 234 8.94 4.53 4.51
C SER A 234 10.43 4.63 4.91
N GLN A 235 10.89 3.81 5.86
CA GLN A 235 12.30 3.78 6.28
C GLN A 235 13.11 2.81 5.43
N GLU A 236 12.52 1.68 5.04
CA GLU A 236 13.12 0.68 4.17
C GLU A 236 12.89 0.95 2.69
N HIS A 237 11.77 1.59 2.36
CA HIS A 237 11.21 1.88 1.05
C HIS A 237 10.79 3.36 0.99
N PRO A 238 11.75 4.30 1.02
CA PRO A 238 11.47 5.73 1.00
C PRO A 238 10.78 6.22 -0.30
N GLU A 239 10.76 5.39 -1.33
CA GLU A 239 10.10 5.62 -2.62
C GLU A 239 8.56 5.61 -2.54
N GLY A 240 7.97 4.91 -1.56
CA GLY A 240 6.54 5.01 -1.27
C GLY A 240 5.76 3.70 -1.41
N ASN A 241 5.14 3.44 -2.57
CA ASN A 241 4.23 2.30 -2.75
C ASN A 241 4.89 1.13 -3.52
N ALA A 242 4.26 -0.04 -3.41
CA ALA A 242 4.78 -1.28 -3.94
C ALA A 242 4.82 -1.32 -5.47
N LEU A 243 3.86 -0.70 -6.17
CA LEU A 243 3.92 -0.62 -7.63
C LEU A 243 5.12 0.21 -8.08
N TYR A 244 5.34 1.36 -7.46
CA TYR A 244 6.44 2.24 -7.80
C TYR A 244 7.79 1.58 -7.49
N HIS A 245 7.90 0.87 -6.36
CA HIS A 245 9.07 0.04 -6.06
C HIS A 245 9.29 -1.04 -7.13
N ALA A 246 8.26 -1.83 -7.45
CA ALA A 246 8.33 -2.88 -8.47
C ALA A 246 8.76 -2.35 -9.84
N LEU A 247 8.29 -1.16 -10.25
CA LEU A 247 8.72 -0.51 -11.49
C LEU A 247 10.18 -0.05 -11.45
N GLN A 248 10.70 0.39 -10.30
CA GLN A 248 12.13 0.67 -10.15
C GLN A 248 12.99 -0.59 -10.26
N VAL A 249 12.55 -1.68 -9.63
CA VAL A 249 13.22 -2.99 -9.70
C VAL A 249 13.18 -3.54 -11.13
N PHE A 250 12.04 -3.41 -11.82
CA PHE A 250 11.89 -3.78 -13.22
C PHE A 250 12.85 -3.01 -14.13
N GLU A 251 12.94 -1.69 -14.00
CA GLU A 251 13.86 -0.86 -14.77
C GLU A 251 15.32 -1.27 -14.58
N LEU A 252 15.74 -1.43 -13.31
CA LEU A 252 17.08 -1.92 -12.99
C LEU A 252 17.33 -3.32 -13.52
N GLY A 253 16.31 -4.18 -13.46
CA GLY A 253 16.36 -5.53 -13.98
C GLY A 253 16.54 -5.53 -15.50
N ARG A 254 15.81 -4.68 -16.22
CA ARG A 254 15.89 -4.52 -17.67
C ARG A 254 17.26 -4.01 -18.11
N ASP A 255 17.85 -3.08 -17.37
CA ASP A 255 19.21 -2.61 -17.64
C ASP A 255 20.25 -3.74 -17.55
N LYS A 256 19.98 -4.76 -16.71
CA LYS A 256 20.91 -5.85 -16.43
C LYS A 256 20.69 -7.09 -17.29
N HIS A 257 19.43 -7.47 -17.45
CA HIS A 257 18.96 -8.67 -18.11
C HIS A 257 17.81 -8.32 -19.09
N PRO A 258 18.09 -7.55 -20.15
CA PRO A 258 17.04 -6.97 -21.00
C PRO A 258 16.19 -8.01 -21.75
N TYR A 259 16.76 -9.18 -22.04
CA TYR A 259 16.09 -10.22 -22.82
C TYR A 259 15.63 -11.42 -21.99
N ASP A 260 15.81 -11.37 -20.67
CA ASP A 260 15.42 -12.44 -19.76
C ASP A 260 14.01 -12.19 -19.24
N GLU A 261 13.02 -12.68 -19.99
CA GLU A 261 11.61 -12.45 -19.70
C GLU A 261 11.22 -12.91 -18.28
N GLU A 262 11.65 -14.12 -17.88
CA GLU A 262 11.32 -14.67 -16.56
C GLU A 262 11.94 -13.85 -15.42
N PHE A 263 13.18 -13.37 -15.60
CA PHE A 263 13.80 -12.49 -14.62
C PHE A 263 13.04 -11.16 -14.48
N LEU A 264 12.62 -10.58 -15.60
CA LEU A 264 11.86 -9.32 -15.60
C LEU A 264 10.45 -9.49 -15.02
N TRP A 265 9.80 -10.63 -15.26
CA TRP A 265 8.58 -11.00 -14.56
C TRP A 265 8.80 -11.10 -13.06
N ALA A 266 9.87 -11.74 -12.59
CA ALA A 266 10.19 -11.78 -11.16
C ALA A 266 10.41 -10.37 -10.57
N CYS A 267 11.10 -9.48 -11.30
CA CYS A 267 11.24 -8.08 -10.90
C CYS A 267 9.89 -7.37 -10.73
N LEU A 268 8.96 -7.56 -11.67
CA LEU A 268 7.66 -6.87 -11.64
C LEU A 268 6.70 -7.48 -10.59
N LEU A 269 6.79 -8.79 -10.38
CA LEU A 269 5.81 -9.55 -9.58
C LEU A 269 6.22 -9.79 -8.13
N HIS A 270 7.45 -9.51 -7.70
CA HIS A 270 7.91 -9.91 -6.36
C HIS A 270 7.08 -9.36 -5.18
N GLU A 271 6.36 -8.24 -5.38
CA GLU A 271 5.56 -7.59 -4.34
C GLU A 271 4.06 -7.97 -4.36
N VAL A 272 3.60 -8.72 -5.37
CA VAL A 272 2.17 -8.98 -5.61
C VAL A 272 1.46 -9.64 -4.44
N GLY A 273 2.16 -10.50 -3.70
CA GLY A 273 1.60 -11.18 -2.55
C GLY A 273 1.22 -10.26 -1.40
N ARG A 274 1.72 -9.01 -1.37
CA ARG A 274 1.31 -8.01 -0.37
C ARG A 274 -0.15 -7.56 -0.51
N LEU A 275 -0.75 -7.75 -1.68
CA LEU A 275 -2.18 -7.52 -1.87
C LEU A 275 -3.07 -8.59 -1.23
N VAL A 276 -2.48 -9.75 -0.94
CA VAL A 276 -3.20 -10.97 -0.56
C VAL A 276 -2.89 -11.37 0.87
N ASP A 277 -1.63 -11.31 1.29
CA ASP A 277 -1.24 -11.54 2.68
C ASP A 277 -0.01 -10.71 3.00
N VAL A 278 -0.20 -9.66 3.80
CA VAL A 278 0.91 -8.80 4.23
C VAL A 278 1.81 -9.48 5.27
N ARG A 279 1.34 -10.50 5.98
CA ARG A 279 2.13 -11.26 6.97
C ARG A 279 3.01 -12.29 6.29
N ASN A 280 2.55 -12.85 5.18
CA ASN A 280 3.30 -13.82 4.41
C ASN A 280 3.27 -13.53 2.89
N PRO A 281 3.82 -12.38 2.46
CA PRO A 281 3.67 -11.91 1.09
C PRO A 281 4.35 -12.85 0.09
N VAL A 282 5.47 -13.48 0.46
CA VAL A 282 6.17 -14.42 -0.43
C VAL A 282 5.31 -15.66 -0.70
N LYS A 283 4.73 -16.28 0.34
CA LYS A 283 3.84 -17.44 0.15
C LYS A 283 2.55 -17.08 -0.58
N ALA A 284 2.03 -15.88 -0.34
CA ALA A 284 0.87 -15.39 -1.05
C ALA A 284 1.16 -15.16 -2.54
N ALA A 285 2.31 -14.56 -2.87
CA ALA A 285 2.77 -14.42 -4.24
C ALA A 285 2.94 -15.78 -4.91
N GLU A 286 3.56 -16.75 -4.23
CA GLU A 286 3.69 -18.11 -4.74
C GLU A 286 2.32 -18.74 -5.04
N ARG A 287 1.37 -18.66 -4.09
CA ARG A 287 0.02 -19.23 -4.26
C ARG A 287 -0.72 -18.68 -5.48
N ILE A 288 -0.66 -17.37 -5.70
CA ILE A 288 -1.42 -16.74 -6.80
C ILE A 288 -0.73 -16.92 -8.16
N LEU A 289 0.61 -16.99 -8.19
CA LEU A 289 1.40 -17.13 -9.42
C LEU A 289 1.61 -18.59 -9.83
N GLN A 290 1.42 -19.54 -8.92
CA GLN A 290 1.61 -20.96 -9.19
C GLN A 290 0.78 -21.43 -10.39
N GLY A 291 1.45 -22.06 -11.36
CA GLY A 291 0.81 -22.55 -12.59
C GLY A 291 0.54 -21.48 -13.66
N ARG A 292 0.80 -20.20 -13.36
CA ARG A 292 0.65 -19.07 -14.30
C ARG A 292 1.99 -18.51 -14.80
N VAL A 293 3.04 -18.65 -13.98
CA VAL A 293 4.42 -18.33 -14.34
C VAL A 293 5.30 -19.58 -14.24
N SER A 294 6.49 -19.53 -14.80
CA SER A 294 7.44 -20.64 -14.72
C SER A 294 7.93 -20.89 -13.29
N GLU A 295 8.44 -22.10 -13.04
CA GLU A 295 9.08 -22.41 -11.74
C GLU A 295 10.30 -21.52 -11.48
N ARG A 296 10.97 -21.01 -12.53
CA ARG A 296 12.10 -20.10 -12.37
C ARG A 296 11.65 -18.75 -11.81
N VAL A 297 10.54 -18.20 -12.31
CA VAL A 297 9.94 -16.97 -11.74
C VAL A 297 9.55 -17.19 -10.28
N LEU A 298 8.86 -18.30 -9.98
CA LEU A 298 8.47 -18.64 -8.60
C LEU A 298 9.69 -18.80 -7.69
N PHE A 299 10.74 -19.49 -8.14
CA PHE A 299 11.98 -19.64 -7.40
C PHE A 299 12.62 -18.29 -7.07
N LEU A 300 12.71 -17.38 -8.04
CA LEU A 300 13.30 -16.06 -7.85
C LEU A 300 12.54 -15.25 -6.80
N ILE A 301 11.20 -15.26 -6.84
CA ILE A 301 10.36 -14.58 -5.85
C ILE A 301 10.46 -15.24 -4.48
N ARG A 302 10.36 -16.58 -4.42
CA ARG A 302 10.37 -17.37 -3.19
C ARG A 302 11.65 -17.18 -2.39
N GLU A 303 12.79 -17.18 -3.08
CA GLU A 303 14.12 -17.16 -2.45
C GLU A 303 14.70 -15.73 -2.30
N LEU A 304 13.97 -14.69 -2.77
CA LEU A 304 14.43 -13.30 -2.70
C LEU A 304 14.84 -12.85 -1.29
N PRO A 305 14.08 -13.13 -0.20
CA PRO A 305 14.50 -12.75 1.15
C PRO A 305 15.84 -13.39 1.57
N ALA A 306 16.01 -14.68 1.28
CA ALA A 306 17.25 -15.41 1.58
C ALA A 306 18.44 -14.86 0.78
N ALA A 307 18.21 -14.40 -0.45
CA ALA A 307 19.21 -13.74 -1.27
C ALA A 307 19.62 -12.36 -0.72
N GLN A 308 18.66 -11.57 -0.22
CA GLN A 308 18.94 -10.30 0.45
C GLN A 308 19.78 -10.52 1.73
N GLU A 309 19.49 -11.56 2.51
CA GLU A 309 20.29 -11.93 3.70
C GLU A 309 21.72 -12.33 3.32
N LEU A 310 21.90 -13.09 2.24
CA LEU A 310 23.22 -13.41 1.69
C LEU A 310 24.01 -12.15 1.29
N LEU A 311 23.35 -11.16 0.66
CA LEU A 311 23.98 -9.89 0.31
C LEU A 311 24.40 -9.08 1.55
N ARG A 312 23.69 -9.24 2.67
CA ARG A 312 24.03 -8.65 3.98
C ARG A 312 25.11 -9.43 4.73
N GLY A 313 25.57 -10.56 4.17
CA GLY A 313 26.67 -11.37 4.70
C GLY A 313 26.23 -12.57 5.54
N ASP A 314 24.93 -12.88 5.62
CA ASP A 314 24.46 -14.09 6.28
C ASP A 314 24.73 -15.33 5.40
N LEU A 315 25.51 -16.28 5.91
CA LEU A 315 25.89 -17.48 5.18
C LEU A 315 24.96 -18.68 5.43
N SER A 316 23.87 -18.49 6.16
CA SER A 316 22.86 -19.53 6.46
C SER A 316 22.24 -20.10 5.19
N HIS A 317 22.12 -19.27 4.13
CA HIS A 317 21.50 -19.63 2.85
C HIS A 317 22.50 -20.00 1.76
N LYS A 318 23.77 -20.31 2.11
CA LYS A 318 24.82 -20.68 1.13
C LYS A 318 24.47 -21.87 0.22
N GLY A 319 23.47 -22.67 0.59
CA GLY A 319 22.92 -23.75 -0.23
C GLY A 319 22.35 -23.28 -1.57
N LEU A 320 21.88 -22.02 -1.64
CA LEU A 320 21.32 -21.41 -2.86
C LEU A 320 22.34 -21.33 -4.00
N ARG A 321 23.65 -21.34 -3.70
CA ARG A 321 24.74 -21.35 -4.70
C ARG A 321 24.73 -22.54 -5.65
N LYS A 322 23.92 -23.57 -5.37
CA LYS A 322 23.76 -24.75 -6.21
C LYS A 322 22.64 -24.60 -7.24
N SER A 323 21.80 -23.57 -7.13
CA SER A 323 20.75 -23.30 -8.10
C SER A 323 21.36 -22.78 -9.40
N ASP A 324 20.80 -23.20 -10.52
CA ASP A 324 21.21 -22.72 -11.84
C ASP A 324 20.88 -21.23 -12.03
N SER A 325 19.87 -20.71 -11.31
CA SER A 325 19.46 -19.30 -11.33
C SER A 325 20.03 -18.49 -10.17
N PHE A 326 21.14 -18.93 -9.56
CA PHE A 326 21.70 -18.27 -8.37
C PHE A 326 22.19 -16.84 -8.65
N ASP A 327 22.82 -16.63 -9.80
CA ASP A 327 23.36 -15.31 -10.16
C ASP A 327 22.22 -14.32 -10.42
N GLU A 328 21.15 -14.75 -11.11
CA GLU A 328 19.96 -13.96 -11.32
C GLU A 328 19.21 -13.69 -10.01
N LEU A 329 19.15 -14.66 -9.10
CA LEU A 329 18.57 -14.44 -7.77
C LEU A 329 19.33 -13.34 -6.98
N LEU A 330 20.66 -13.35 -7.01
CA LEU A 330 21.46 -12.29 -6.40
C LEU A 330 21.27 -10.95 -7.12
N ASP A 331 21.06 -10.98 -8.42
CA ASP A 331 20.82 -9.79 -9.22
C ASP A 331 19.45 -9.17 -8.94
N LEU A 332 18.41 -9.98 -8.79
CA LEU A 332 17.10 -9.53 -8.34
C LEU A 332 17.20 -8.88 -6.96
N ALA A 333 17.90 -9.52 -6.01
CA ALA A 333 18.12 -8.96 -4.68
C ALA A 333 18.89 -7.63 -4.70
N ARG A 334 19.85 -7.47 -5.61
CA ARG A 334 20.55 -6.18 -5.83
C ARG A 334 19.62 -5.13 -6.44
N CYS A 335 18.80 -5.50 -7.42
CA CYS A 335 17.84 -4.61 -8.03
C CYS A 335 16.78 -4.15 -7.01
N ASP A 336 16.27 -5.05 -6.16
CA ASP A 336 15.37 -4.73 -5.06
C ASP A 336 15.98 -3.68 -4.11
N LEU A 337 17.22 -3.90 -3.66
CA LEU A 337 17.89 -2.94 -2.77
C LEU A 337 18.16 -1.60 -3.47
N ALA A 338 18.54 -1.63 -4.75
CA ALA A 338 18.82 -0.43 -5.54
C ALA A 338 17.56 0.29 -6.04
N GLY A 339 16.39 -0.36 -5.99
CA GLY A 339 15.09 0.16 -6.38
C GLY A 339 14.46 1.09 -5.34
N ARG A 340 15.12 1.29 -4.20
CA ARG A 340 14.63 2.09 -3.07
C ARG A 340 14.97 3.58 -3.20
N VAL A 341 14.66 4.19 -4.36
CA VAL A 341 15.10 5.54 -4.71
C VAL A 341 13.91 6.49 -4.89
N PRO A 342 13.73 7.49 -3.99
CA PRO A 342 12.65 8.47 -4.13
C PRO A 342 12.79 9.31 -5.41
N GLY A 343 11.69 9.49 -6.14
CA GLY A 343 11.62 10.38 -7.30
C GLY A 343 12.42 9.90 -8.52
N ARG A 344 12.87 8.64 -8.53
CA ARG A 344 13.47 8.00 -9.70
C ARG A 344 12.48 7.99 -10.87
N GLN A 345 12.97 8.28 -12.07
CA GLN A 345 12.18 8.06 -13.28
C GLN A 345 12.11 6.56 -13.56
N THR A 346 10.90 6.05 -13.79
CA THR A 346 10.64 4.66 -14.15
C THR A 346 9.70 4.61 -15.35
N ALA A 347 9.68 3.47 -16.04
CA ALA A 347 8.54 3.14 -16.90
C ALA A 347 7.23 3.23 -16.13
N THR A 348 6.16 3.48 -16.87
CA THR A 348 4.79 3.20 -16.45
C THR A 348 4.52 1.70 -16.47
N LEU A 349 3.49 1.26 -15.74
CA LEU A 349 3.06 -0.14 -15.78
C LEU A 349 2.76 -0.62 -17.21
N GLN A 350 2.10 0.22 -18.03
CA GLN A 350 1.80 -0.15 -19.41
C GLN A 350 3.09 -0.32 -20.23
N GLU A 351 4.06 0.59 -20.11
CA GLU A 351 5.34 0.47 -20.83
C GLU A 351 6.13 -0.79 -20.42
N ALA A 352 6.05 -1.19 -19.13
CA ALA A 352 6.67 -2.41 -18.64
C ALA A 352 6.00 -3.67 -19.24
N LEU A 353 4.67 -3.71 -19.26
CA LEU A 353 3.89 -4.81 -19.84
C LEU A 353 4.07 -4.89 -21.36
N ASP A 354 4.05 -3.75 -22.07
CA ASP A 354 4.30 -3.68 -23.51
C ASP A 354 5.70 -4.22 -23.85
N TYR A 355 6.70 -3.92 -23.00
CA TYR A 355 8.06 -4.45 -23.17
C TYR A 355 8.11 -5.97 -23.03
N LEU A 356 7.51 -6.52 -21.96
CA LEU A 356 7.42 -7.96 -21.74
C LEU A 356 6.67 -8.66 -22.88
N GLY A 357 5.54 -8.10 -23.33
CA GLY A 357 4.80 -8.60 -24.48
C GLY A 357 5.63 -8.57 -25.77
N SER A 358 6.50 -7.58 -25.95
CA SER A 358 7.40 -7.53 -27.11
C SER A 358 8.47 -8.63 -27.09
N LEU A 359 8.91 -9.07 -25.90
CA LEU A 359 9.85 -10.17 -25.76
C LEU A 359 9.19 -11.50 -26.13
N ALA A 360 7.98 -11.75 -25.63
CA ALA A 360 7.23 -12.98 -25.96
C ALA A 360 7.00 -13.13 -27.47
N ASN A 361 6.51 -12.07 -28.13
CA ASN A 361 6.23 -12.07 -29.57
C ASN A 361 7.49 -12.18 -30.45
N ALA A 362 8.67 -11.79 -29.96
CA ALA A 362 9.91 -11.89 -30.72
C ALA A 362 10.33 -13.36 -30.99
N TRP A 363 9.78 -14.32 -30.25
CA TRP A 363 10.04 -15.75 -30.41
C TRP A 363 9.01 -16.45 -31.31
N ASP A 364 7.84 -15.86 -31.55
CA ASP A 364 6.76 -16.43 -32.38
C ASP A 364 6.95 -16.16 -33.89
N GLU A 365 7.86 -15.26 -34.27
CA GLU A 365 8.17 -14.94 -35.68
C GLU A 365 9.23 -15.88 -36.33
N TYR A 366 9.68 -16.93 -35.64
CA TYR A 366 10.63 -17.94 -36.13
C TYR A 366 10.10 -19.36 -35.98
#